data_AF-A0A2E5MKQ3-F1
#
_entry.id   AF-A0A2E5MKQ3-F1
#
_cell.length_a   1.000
_cell.length_b   1.000
_cell.length_c   1.000
_cell.angle_alpha   90.00
_cell.angle_beta   90.00
_cell.angle_gamma   90.00
#
_symmetry.space_group_name_H-M   'P 1'
#
loop_
_entity.id
_entity.type
_entity.pdbx_description
1 polymer ?
#
loop_
_entity_poly.entity_id
_entity_poly.type
_entity_poly.pdbx_seq_one_letter_code
_entity_poly.pdbx_strand_id
1 'polypeptide(L)'
;MNKRTTEMASENGSELGFSTASLKSNMDYRKNIESVFGRHAFDHALFYQYEKALRFELSVSGSAIEMFTTAWGKAETILSEVFSKDSDLYACWSFYGASRYLSSLSVFREITECGIKIPKLNESWCEADEDDSNSFRHFLLFKISSSTAKNWLWGALAQDLGIRPRIVGKVHLVDLENKIIAHPYDDRGMDIYSPDSGLMQNLFDQFNSYLLDYDRDVMESAFGAL
;
A
#
# COMPACT_ATOMS: atom_id res chain seq x y z
N MET A 1 -18.06 76.48 22.17
CA MET A 1 -17.64 75.61 23.29
C MET A 1 -18.00 74.18 22.90
N ASN A 2 -17.09 73.23 23.13
CA ASN A 2 -17.05 71.80 22.71
C ASN A 2 -16.75 71.57 21.21
N LYS A 3 -15.51 71.30 20.78
CA LYS A 3 -14.53 70.20 21.04
C LYS A 3 -14.93 68.81 20.53
N ARG A 4 -14.23 68.45 19.44
CA ARG A 4 -13.55 67.18 19.10
C ARG A 4 -14.29 66.12 18.27
N THR A 5 -13.81 66.08 17.04
CA THR A 5 -13.79 65.08 15.96
C THR A 5 -13.00 63.81 16.31
N THR A 6 -13.28 62.72 15.57
CA THR A 6 -12.46 61.50 15.26
C THR A 6 -12.40 60.45 16.38
N GLU A 7 -12.66 59.14 16.20
CA GLU A 7 -12.13 58.17 15.22
C GLU A 7 -13.00 56.88 15.11
N MET A 8 -13.00 56.31 13.89
CA MET A 8 -13.04 54.89 13.46
C MET A 8 -13.82 53.83 14.27
N ALA A 9 -14.89 53.33 13.65
CA ALA A 9 -15.44 52.00 13.91
C ALA A 9 -14.69 50.96 13.06
N SER A 10 -14.00 50.02 13.71
CA SER A 10 -13.45 48.82 13.06
C SER A 10 -14.44 47.67 13.17
N GLU A 11 -14.75 47.06 12.02
CA GLU A 11 -15.53 45.85 11.85
C GLU A 11 -14.87 44.67 12.58
N ASN A 12 -15.55 44.10 13.58
CA ASN A 12 -15.17 42.80 14.14
C ASN A 12 -15.87 41.70 13.33
N GLY A 13 -15.20 41.28 12.26
CA GLY A 13 -15.51 40.04 11.55
C GLY A 13 -15.16 38.83 12.43
N SER A 14 -16.15 37.97 12.63
CA SER A 14 -16.00 36.67 13.27
C SER A 14 -15.27 35.69 12.35
N GLU A 15 -13.96 35.56 12.49
CA GLU A 15 -13.22 34.42 11.94
C GLU A 15 -13.19 33.28 12.97
N LEU A 16 -14.12 32.33 12.79
CA LEU A 16 -13.96 30.96 13.29
C LEU A 16 -12.85 30.27 12.48
N GLY A 17 -11.61 30.60 12.79
CA GLY A 17 -10.43 29.86 12.36
C GLY A 17 -10.37 28.52 13.08
N PHE A 18 -11.08 27.51 12.58
CA PHE A 18 -10.80 26.12 12.95
C PHE A 18 -9.42 25.74 12.40
N SER A 19 -8.42 25.83 13.26
CA SER A 19 -7.06 25.35 13.00
C SER A 19 -7.10 23.84 12.70
N THR A 20 -7.02 23.50 11.42
CA THR A 20 -6.82 22.13 10.92
C THR A 20 -5.48 21.53 11.36
N ALA A 21 -4.61 22.30 12.02
CA ALA A 21 -3.35 21.82 12.58
C ALA A 21 -3.53 21.01 13.88
N SER A 22 -4.67 21.13 14.56
CA SER A 22 -4.91 20.48 15.86
C SER A 22 -5.44 19.04 15.78
N LEU A 23 -5.68 18.49 14.58
CA LEU A 23 -6.09 17.08 14.37
C LEU A 23 -4.94 16.19 13.89
N LYS A 24 -3.74 16.76 13.68
CA LYS A 24 -2.50 16.04 13.31
C LYS A 24 -1.66 15.63 14.52
N SER A 25 -2.23 15.55 15.73
CA SER A 25 -1.50 15.03 16.88
C SER A 25 -1.68 13.50 16.98
N ASN A 26 -0.57 12.78 16.85
CA ASN A 26 -0.40 11.33 17.03
C ASN A 26 -1.00 10.40 15.96
N MET A 27 -0.72 10.65 14.69
CA MET A 27 -0.74 9.58 13.70
C MET A 27 0.64 9.40 13.08
N ASP A 28 1.17 8.19 13.23
CA ASP A 28 2.52 7.81 12.85
C ASP A 28 2.48 6.38 12.27
N TYR A 29 1.51 6.10 11.39
CA TYR A 29 1.32 4.83 10.71
C TYR A 29 2.61 4.39 10.02
N ARG A 30 3.24 5.30 9.27
CA ARG A 30 4.49 5.01 8.58
C ARG A 30 5.56 4.54 9.57
N LYS A 31 5.81 5.32 10.63
CA LYS A 31 6.83 4.97 11.62
C LYS A 31 6.49 3.68 12.38
N ASN A 32 5.22 3.43 12.67
CA ASN A 32 4.80 2.19 13.31
C ASN A 32 5.09 0.98 12.40
N ILE A 33 4.78 1.07 11.11
CA ILE A 33 5.11 0.05 10.11
C ILE A 33 6.63 -0.10 9.99
N GLU A 34 7.38 0.99 9.84
CA GLU A 34 8.84 0.96 9.76
C GLU A 34 9.50 0.45 11.05
N SER A 35 8.85 0.56 12.22
CA SER A 35 9.35 -0.02 13.47
C SER A 35 9.27 -1.55 13.50
N VAL A 36 8.36 -2.13 12.72
CA VAL A 36 8.15 -3.59 12.64
C VAL A 36 8.92 -4.18 11.46
N PHE A 37 8.84 -3.55 10.30
CA PHE A 37 9.40 -4.07 9.04
C PHE A 37 10.68 -3.36 8.61
N GLY A 38 11.13 -2.32 9.32
CA GLY A 38 12.28 -1.51 8.90
C GLY A 38 11.94 -0.49 7.82
N ARG A 39 12.93 0.35 7.47
CA ARG A 39 12.78 1.47 6.53
C ARG A 39 12.44 1.07 5.09
N HIS A 40 12.63 -0.19 4.73
CA HIS A 40 12.45 -0.73 3.37
C HIS A 40 11.06 -1.34 3.13
N ALA A 41 10.13 -1.14 4.07
CA ALA A 41 8.79 -1.76 4.04
C ALA A 41 8.00 -1.45 2.75
N PHE A 42 8.22 -0.28 2.14
CA PHE A 42 7.49 0.17 0.94
C PHE A 42 8.34 0.16 -0.34
N ASP A 43 9.47 -0.55 -0.32
CA ASP A 43 10.32 -0.69 -1.50
C ASP A 43 9.67 -1.58 -2.55
N HIS A 44 10.08 -1.38 -3.81
CA HIS A 44 9.54 -2.10 -4.96
C HIS A 44 9.88 -3.58 -4.98
N ALA A 45 10.93 -4.02 -4.32
CA ALA A 45 11.40 -5.40 -4.38
C ALA A 45 11.52 -5.98 -2.98
N LEU A 46 10.38 -6.08 -2.30
CA LEU A 46 10.26 -6.50 -0.90
C LEU A 46 11.07 -7.77 -0.61
N PHE A 47 11.01 -8.77 -1.49
CA PHE A 47 11.74 -10.04 -1.39
C PHE A 47 13.25 -9.87 -1.22
N TYR A 48 13.87 -8.95 -1.96
CA TYR A 48 15.31 -8.73 -1.86
C TYR A 48 15.73 -7.87 -0.64
N GLN A 49 14.76 -7.32 0.09
CA GLN A 49 15.03 -6.53 1.30
C GLN A 49 15.07 -7.39 2.56
N TYR A 50 14.56 -8.63 2.52
CA TYR A 50 14.46 -9.50 3.68
C TYR A 50 14.90 -10.92 3.36
N GLU A 51 15.84 -11.44 4.17
CA GLU A 51 16.39 -12.79 4.01
C GLU A 51 15.32 -13.90 4.00
N LYS A 52 14.23 -13.70 4.76
CA LYS A 52 13.12 -14.66 4.90
C LYS A 52 11.80 -14.10 4.36
N ALA A 53 11.85 -13.39 3.24
CA ALA A 53 10.65 -13.11 2.47
C ALA A 53 10.28 -14.30 1.56
N LEU A 54 9.01 -14.39 1.20
CA LEU A 54 8.52 -15.33 0.19
C LEU A 54 8.05 -14.56 -1.03
N ARG A 55 8.35 -15.10 -2.21
CA ARG A 55 7.86 -14.61 -3.49
C ARG A 55 7.00 -15.67 -4.16
N PHE A 56 5.74 -15.33 -4.38
CA PHE A 56 4.75 -16.21 -4.98
C PHE A 56 4.59 -15.92 -6.46
N GLU A 57 4.48 -16.97 -7.26
CA GLU A 57 4.03 -16.92 -8.65
C GLU A 57 2.51 -17.10 -8.72
N LEU A 58 1.85 -16.04 -9.18
CA LEU A 58 0.40 -15.95 -9.22
C LEU A 58 -0.16 -16.46 -10.55
N SER A 59 0.37 -16.02 -11.68
CA SER A 59 -0.01 -16.53 -13.00
C SER A 59 1.15 -16.49 -14.00
N VAL A 60 1.12 -17.37 -15.01
CA VAL A 60 2.26 -17.59 -15.94
C VAL A 60 1.89 -17.54 -17.42
N SER A 61 0.67 -17.93 -17.78
CA SER A 61 0.25 -17.97 -19.18
C SER A 61 -1.27 -18.11 -19.32
N GLY A 62 -1.77 -17.85 -20.52
CA GLY A 62 -3.18 -17.94 -20.86
C GLY A 62 -3.71 -16.61 -21.40
N SER A 63 -5.02 -16.55 -21.59
CA SER A 63 -5.72 -15.29 -21.82
C SER A 63 -5.65 -14.39 -20.59
N ALA A 64 -5.84 -13.08 -20.78
CA ALA A 64 -5.88 -12.13 -19.67
C ALA A 64 -6.87 -12.51 -18.57
N ILE A 65 -8.01 -13.12 -18.92
CA ILE A 65 -9.00 -13.59 -17.95
C ILE A 65 -8.49 -14.79 -17.14
N GLU A 66 -7.83 -15.75 -17.78
CA GLU A 66 -7.25 -16.92 -17.11
C GLU A 66 -6.11 -16.51 -16.18
N MET A 67 -5.23 -15.62 -16.63
CA MET A 67 -4.15 -15.05 -15.83
C MET A 67 -4.71 -14.35 -14.59
N PHE A 68 -5.68 -13.45 -14.78
CA PHE A 68 -6.30 -12.71 -13.68
C PHE A 68 -7.02 -13.62 -12.69
N THR A 69 -7.84 -14.55 -13.17
CA THR A 69 -8.63 -15.42 -12.28
C THR A 69 -7.75 -16.37 -11.48
N THR A 70 -6.66 -16.87 -12.09
CA THR A 70 -5.65 -17.67 -11.39
C THR A 70 -4.91 -16.84 -10.34
N ALA A 71 -4.44 -15.66 -10.73
CA ALA A 71 -3.73 -14.76 -9.84
C ALA A 71 -4.59 -14.33 -8.64
N TRP A 72 -5.84 -13.96 -8.92
CA TRP A 72 -6.84 -13.62 -7.90
C TRP A 72 -7.07 -14.78 -6.93
N GLY A 73 -7.31 -15.99 -7.45
CA GLY A 73 -7.55 -17.16 -6.61
C GLY A 73 -6.38 -17.49 -5.68
N LYS A 74 -5.15 -17.51 -6.20
CA LYS A 74 -3.96 -17.76 -5.38
C LYS A 74 -3.72 -16.64 -4.36
N ALA A 75 -3.74 -15.39 -4.79
CA ALA A 75 -3.44 -14.27 -3.91
C ALA A 75 -4.51 -14.10 -2.81
N GLU A 76 -5.80 -14.25 -3.14
CA GLU A 76 -6.87 -14.19 -2.15
C GLU A 76 -6.75 -15.33 -1.13
N THR A 77 -6.39 -16.54 -1.58
CA THR A 77 -6.17 -17.68 -0.68
C THR A 77 -5.06 -17.38 0.30
N ILE A 78 -3.90 -16.90 -0.18
CA ILE A 78 -2.76 -16.56 0.67
C ILE A 78 -3.14 -15.42 1.64
N LEU A 79 -3.71 -14.32 1.14
CA LEU A 79 -4.06 -13.16 1.97
C LEU A 79 -5.12 -13.49 3.03
N SER A 80 -6.05 -14.39 2.73
CA SER A 80 -7.08 -14.82 3.70
C SER A 80 -6.52 -15.72 4.80
N GLU A 81 -5.39 -16.39 4.55
CA GLU A 81 -4.65 -17.14 5.57
C GLU A 81 -3.88 -16.20 6.49
N VAL A 82 -3.21 -15.18 5.92
CA VAL A 82 -2.31 -14.32 6.68
C VAL A 82 -2.99 -13.16 7.40
N PHE A 83 -4.03 -12.56 6.81
CA PHE A 83 -4.69 -11.40 7.40
C PHE A 83 -5.86 -11.82 8.26
N SER A 84 -5.84 -11.38 9.52
CA SER A 84 -6.98 -11.56 10.42
C SER A 84 -8.18 -10.74 9.92
N LYS A 85 -9.38 -11.29 10.13
CA LYS A 85 -10.63 -10.59 9.79
C LYS A 85 -10.91 -9.43 10.74
N ASP A 86 -10.33 -9.46 11.93
CA ASP A 86 -10.57 -8.51 13.01
C ASP A 86 -9.39 -7.54 13.22
N SER A 87 -8.31 -7.69 12.46
CA SER A 87 -7.13 -6.82 12.58
C SER A 87 -7.29 -5.49 11.85
N ASP A 88 -6.56 -4.51 12.36
CA ASP A 88 -6.37 -3.24 11.69
C ASP A 88 -5.43 -3.41 10.49
N LEU A 89 -6.02 -3.35 9.28
CA LEU A 89 -5.26 -3.40 8.03
C LEU A 89 -4.91 -1.99 7.54
N TYR A 90 -3.82 -1.89 6.79
CA TYR A 90 -3.35 -0.66 6.16
C TYR A 90 -3.05 -0.92 4.69
N ALA A 91 -3.31 0.07 3.84
CA ALA A 91 -2.80 0.10 2.48
C ALA A 91 -1.86 1.28 2.33
N CYS A 92 -0.65 1.00 1.84
CA CYS A 92 0.24 2.00 1.26
C CYS A 92 0.15 1.87 -0.25
N TRP A 93 -0.25 2.95 -0.90
CA TRP A 93 -0.29 3.04 -2.34
C TRP A 93 0.73 4.06 -2.81
N SER A 94 1.55 3.68 -3.80
CA SER A 94 2.55 4.57 -4.38
C SER A 94 2.49 4.63 -5.89
N PHE A 95 2.74 5.81 -6.45
CA PHE A 95 2.68 6.06 -7.88
C PHE A 95 3.65 7.18 -8.28
N TYR A 96 4.14 7.13 -9.51
CA TYR A 96 5.01 8.16 -10.05
C TYR A 96 4.21 9.30 -10.67
N GLY A 97 4.69 10.52 -10.51
CA GLY A 97 4.09 11.71 -11.11
C GLY A 97 4.94 12.95 -10.88
N ALA A 98 4.51 14.09 -11.45
CA ALA A 98 5.18 15.36 -11.22
C ALA A 98 5.11 15.77 -9.73
N SER A 99 5.90 16.79 -9.35
CA SER A 99 6.03 17.24 -7.95
C SER A 99 4.72 17.60 -7.25
N ARG A 100 3.64 17.90 -8.00
CA ARG A 100 2.32 18.22 -7.44
C ARG A 100 1.34 17.06 -7.59
N TYR A 101 0.85 16.57 -6.45
CA TYR A 101 -0.19 15.54 -6.28
C TYR A 101 -1.40 15.65 -7.24
N LEU A 102 -1.86 16.87 -7.50
CA LEU A 102 -3.05 17.15 -8.32
C LEU A 102 -2.83 17.02 -9.83
N SER A 103 -1.60 16.75 -10.27
CA SER A 103 -1.32 16.50 -11.70
C SER A 103 -1.75 15.10 -12.16
N SER A 104 -2.08 14.20 -11.23
CA SER A 104 -2.38 12.77 -11.48
C SER A 104 -3.86 12.39 -11.28
N LEU A 105 -4.81 13.29 -11.59
CA LEU A 105 -6.25 13.07 -11.36
C LEU A 105 -6.82 11.78 -11.97
N SER A 106 -6.27 11.33 -13.10
CA SER A 106 -6.65 10.06 -13.73
C SER A 106 -6.38 8.86 -12.83
N VAL A 107 -5.29 8.90 -12.07
CA VAL A 107 -4.88 7.81 -11.18
C VAL A 107 -5.81 7.71 -9.97
N PHE A 108 -6.27 8.84 -9.42
CA PHE A 108 -7.26 8.87 -8.34
C PHE A 108 -8.65 8.38 -8.76
N ARG A 109 -9.01 8.59 -10.03
CA ARG A 109 -10.26 8.08 -10.58
C ARG A 109 -10.26 6.55 -10.56
N GLU A 110 -9.15 5.92 -10.93
CA GLU A 110 -8.98 4.46 -10.93
C GLU A 110 -9.15 3.85 -9.53
N ILE A 111 -8.59 4.50 -8.50
CA ILE A 111 -8.83 4.14 -7.09
C ILE A 111 -10.32 4.16 -6.76
N THR A 112 -11.03 5.21 -7.19
CA THR A 112 -12.47 5.36 -6.95
C THR A 112 -13.29 4.30 -7.69
N GLU A 113 -12.90 3.95 -8.92
CA GLU A 113 -13.52 2.88 -9.72
C GLU A 113 -13.32 1.49 -9.11
N CYS A 114 -12.22 1.27 -8.37
CA CYS A 114 -12.03 0.10 -7.51
C CYS A 114 -12.87 0.14 -6.22
N GLY A 115 -13.75 1.14 -6.05
CA GLY A 115 -14.57 1.30 -4.84
C GLY A 115 -13.76 1.71 -3.61
N ILE A 116 -12.52 2.17 -3.77
CA ILE A 116 -11.67 2.61 -2.67
C ILE A 116 -11.92 4.10 -2.43
N LYS A 117 -12.26 4.44 -1.20
CA LYS A 117 -12.39 5.83 -0.75
C LYS A 117 -11.19 6.20 0.10
N ILE A 118 -10.39 7.15 -0.38
CA ILE A 118 -9.29 7.70 0.39
C ILE A 118 -9.88 8.50 1.57
N PRO A 119 -9.63 8.12 2.82
CA PRO A 119 -10.13 8.85 3.97
C PRO A 119 -9.40 10.19 4.12
N LYS A 120 -10.05 11.16 4.77
CA LYS A 120 -9.36 12.40 5.20
C LYS A 120 -8.17 12.13 6.12
N LEU A 121 -8.27 11.04 6.87
CA LEU A 121 -7.25 10.57 7.81
C LEU A 121 -6.28 9.64 7.07
N ASN A 122 -5.23 10.22 6.50
CA ASN A 122 -4.16 9.52 5.79
C ASN A 122 -2.80 10.18 6.05
N GLU A 123 -1.74 9.42 5.81
CA GLU A 123 -0.37 9.92 5.72
C GLU A 123 0.06 9.93 4.26
N SER A 124 0.79 10.97 3.87
CA SER A 124 1.37 11.06 2.53
C SER A 124 2.75 11.67 2.57
N TRP A 125 3.61 11.19 1.69
CA TRP A 125 4.96 11.70 1.48
C TRP A 125 5.36 11.48 0.02
N CYS A 126 6.49 12.05 -0.38
CA CYS A 126 7.07 11.83 -1.70
C CYS A 126 8.58 11.62 -1.61
N GLU A 127 9.09 10.81 -2.51
CA GLU A 127 10.51 10.56 -2.70
C GLU A 127 10.88 10.98 -4.13
N ALA A 128 12.08 11.51 -4.31
CA ALA A 128 12.59 11.81 -5.65
C ALA A 128 12.77 10.50 -6.40
N ASP A 129 12.39 10.48 -7.67
CA ASP A 129 12.70 9.36 -8.54
C ASP A 129 14.20 9.39 -8.87
N GLU A 130 14.90 8.28 -8.60
CA GLU A 130 16.35 8.19 -8.82
C GLU A 130 16.68 8.21 -10.33
N ASP A 131 15.74 7.76 -11.17
CA ASP A 131 15.92 7.62 -12.61
C ASP A 131 15.44 8.85 -13.41
N ASP A 132 14.57 9.69 -12.83
CA ASP A 132 14.05 10.91 -13.46
C ASP A 132 13.91 12.07 -12.47
N SER A 133 14.79 13.06 -12.58
CA SER A 133 14.80 14.26 -11.73
C SER A 133 13.51 15.10 -11.74
N ASN A 134 12.61 14.88 -12.71
CA ASN A 134 11.32 15.56 -12.79
C ASN A 134 10.15 14.71 -12.30
N SER A 135 10.42 13.47 -11.91
CA SER A 135 9.46 12.49 -11.40
C SER A 135 9.64 12.32 -9.89
N PHE A 136 8.53 12.10 -9.21
CA PHE A 136 8.48 11.81 -7.78
C PHE A 136 7.60 10.60 -7.57
N ARG A 137 8.03 9.70 -6.68
CA ARG A 137 7.21 8.62 -6.16
C ARG A 137 6.39 9.18 -5.01
N HIS A 138 5.09 9.32 -5.22
CA HIS A 138 4.13 9.73 -4.19
C HIS A 138 3.64 8.52 -3.44
N PHE A 139 3.44 8.66 -2.13
CA PHE A 139 2.92 7.62 -1.26
C PHE A 139 1.69 8.13 -0.52
N LEU A 140 0.73 7.23 -0.34
CA LEU A 140 -0.49 7.47 0.42
C LEU A 140 -0.78 6.24 1.28
N LEU A 141 -0.77 6.43 2.60
CA LEU A 141 -0.91 5.39 3.60
C LEU A 141 -2.12 5.67 4.49
N PHE A 142 -2.98 4.68 4.65
CA PHE A 142 -4.12 4.78 5.56
C PHE A 142 -4.66 3.41 5.97
N LYS A 143 -5.39 3.41 7.08
CA LYS A 143 -6.11 2.25 7.59
C LYS A 143 -7.28 1.88 6.68
N ILE A 144 -7.49 0.59 6.45
CA ILE A 144 -8.52 0.01 5.59
C ILE A 144 -9.27 -1.13 6.29
N SER A 145 -10.42 -1.51 5.74
CA SER A 145 -11.12 -2.75 6.12
C SER A 145 -10.63 -3.93 5.28
N SER A 146 -10.88 -5.17 5.73
CA SER A 146 -10.59 -6.39 4.95
C SER A 146 -11.35 -6.43 3.62
N SER A 147 -12.56 -5.88 3.56
CA SER A 147 -13.29 -5.72 2.29
C SER A 147 -12.58 -4.78 1.32
N THR A 148 -11.96 -3.72 1.82
CA THR A 148 -11.22 -2.77 1.00
C THR A 148 -9.86 -3.35 0.57
N ALA A 149 -9.24 -4.22 1.39
CA ALA A 149 -8.01 -4.93 1.04
C ALA A 149 -8.20 -5.81 -0.22
N LYS A 150 -9.36 -6.46 -0.37
CA LYS A 150 -9.73 -7.21 -1.57
C LYS A 150 -9.80 -6.31 -2.82
N ASN A 151 -10.30 -5.09 -2.69
CA ASN A 151 -10.34 -4.14 -3.81
C ASN A 151 -8.95 -3.67 -4.23
N TRP A 152 -8.07 -3.45 -3.25
CA TRP A 152 -6.65 -3.14 -3.50
C TRP A 152 -5.94 -4.29 -4.23
N LEU A 153 -6.13 -5.52 -3.76
CA LEU A 153 -5.61 -6.71 -4.41
C LEU A 153 -6.11 -6.81 -5.85
N TRP A 154 -7.43 -6.69 -6.06
CA TRP A 154 -8.04 -6.76 -7.40
C TRP A 154 -7.38 -5.75 -8.34
N GLY A 155 -7.30 -4.51 -7.87
CA GLY A 155 -6.74 -3.41 -8.62
C GLY A 155 -5.29 -3.62 -9.04
N ALA A 156 -4.46 -4.13 -8.12
CA ALA A 156 -3.05 -4.45 -8.39
C ALA A 156 -2.91 -5.56 -9.44
N LEU A 157 -3.66 -6.66 -9.30
CA LEU A 157 -3.60 -7.78 -10.25
C LEU A 157 -4.15 -7.42 -11.64
N ALA A 158 -5.09 -6.47 -11.74
CA ALA A 158 -5.68 -6.06 -13.01
C ALA A 158 -4.77 -5.12 -13.83
N GLN A 159 -3.68 -4.60 -13.25
CA GLN A 159 -2.94 -3.46 -13.78
C GLN A 159 -2.48 -3.66 -15.24
N ASP A 160 -1.86 -4.82 -15.51
CA ASP A 160 -1.14 -5.07 -16.76
C ASP A 160 -1.90 -6.02 -17.72
N LEU A 161 -3.12 -6.42 -17.36
CA LEU A 161 -3.94 -7.37 -18.11
C LEU A 161 -5.04 -6.73 -18.98
N GLY A 162 -5.11 -5.40 -19.01
CA GLY A 162 -6.20 -4.69 -19.71
C GLY A 162 -7.58 -4.85 -19.04
N ILE A 163 -7.62 -5.41 -17.83
CA ILE A 163 -8.85 -5.59 -17.03
C ILE A 163 -9.17 -4.30 -16.27
N ARG A 164 -10.46 -4.08 -15.98
CA ARG A 164 -10.96 -2.93 -15.22
C ARG A 164 -11.97 -3.39 -14.15
N PRO A 165 -12.04 -2.71 -12.99
CA PRO A 165 -11.18 -1.59 -12.59
C PRO A 165 -9.76 -2.07 -12.27
N ARG A 166 -8.77 -1.16 -12.34
CA ARG A 166 -7.36 -1.43 -12.02
C ARG A 166 -6.78 -0.31 -11.16
N ILE A 167 -5.62 -0.54 -10.56
CA ILE A 167 -4.87 0.47 -9.83
C ILE A 167 -3.50 0.61 -10.48
N VAL A 168 -3.20 1.79 -11.01
CA VAL A 168 -1.83 2.11 -11.45
C VAL A 168 -0.98 2.46 -10.24
N GLY A 169 0.17 1.81 -10.13
CA GLY A 169 1.14 2.03 -9.07
C GLY A 169 1.40 0.77 -8.26
N LYS A 170 2.02 0.93 -7.10
CA LYS A 170 2.39 -0.17 -6.23
C LYS A 170 1.55 -0.16 -4.97
N VAL A 171 1.15 -1.34 -4.54
CA VAL A 171 0.28 -1.54 -3.39
C VAL A 171 1.01 -2.41 -2.38
N HIS A 172 1.10 -1.93 -1.14
CA HIS A 172 1.52 -2.72 0.01
C HIS A 172 0.35 -2.81 0.97
N LEU A 173 -0.04 -4.03 1.32
CA LEU A 173 -1.07 -4.33 2.31
C LEU A 173 -0.37 -4.77 3.60
N VAL A 174 -0.76 -4.18 4.72
CA VAL A 174 -0.08 -4.41 6.00
C VAL A 174 -1.09 -4.76 7.08
N ASP A 175 -0.81 -5.85 7.79
CA ASP A 175 -1.43 -6.20 9.07
C ASP A 175 -0.38 -5.97 10.16
N LEU A 176 -0.53 -4.88 10.92
CA LEU A 176 0.43 -4.54 11.98
C LEU A 176 0.34 -5.47 13.19
N GLU A 177 -0.85 -6.00 13.47
CA GLU A 177 -1.09 -6.86 14.63
C GLU A 177 -0.42 -8.22 14.43
N ASN A 178 -0.60 -8.82 13.26
CA ASN A 178 0.02 -10.08 12.89
C ASN A 178 1.44 -9.89 12.32
N LYS A 179 1.88 -8.65 12.16
CA LYS A 179 3.20 -8.27 11.62
C LYS A 179 3.43 -8.88 10.23
N ILE A 180 2.50 -8.66 9.31
CA ILE A 180 2.61 -9.15 7.94
C ILE A 180 2.51 -7.98 6.98
N ILE A 181 3.39 -7.98 5.98
CA ILE A 181 3.31 -7.09 4.84
C ILE A 181 3.28 -7.92 3.55
N ALA A 182 2.34 -7.58 2.67
CA ALA A 182 2.19 -8.20 1.37
C ALA A 182 2.29 -7.14 0.26
N HIS A 183 3.01 -7.46 -0.80
CA HIS A 183 3.18 -6.61 -1.96
C HIS A 183 2.81 -7.38 -3.24
N PRO A 184 1.53 -7.34 -3.68
CA PRO A 184 1.15 -7.79 -5.01
C PRO A 184 1.68 -6.81 -6.07
N TYR A 185 2.53 -7.31 -6.97
CA TYR A 185 3.16 -6.49 -8.00
C TYR A 185 2.24 -6.18 -9.17
N ASP A 186 1.62 -7.25 -9.65
CA ASP A 186 0.72 -7.40 -10.78
C ASP A 186 0.19 -8.85 -10.75
N ASP A 187 -0.41 -9.33 -11.84
CA ASP A 187 -0.94 -10.69 -11.98
C ASP A 187 0.11 -11.81 -11.92
N ARG A 188 1.40 -11.49 -12.05
CA ARG A 188 2.48 -12.49 -12.12
C ARG A 188 2.99 -12.87 -10.75
N GLY A 189 3.04 -11.94 -9.80
CA GLY A 189 3.64 -12.23 -8.50
C GLY A 189 3.22 -11.36 -7.33
N MET A 190 3.46 -11.90 -6.15
CA MET A 190 3.25 -11.22 -4.86
C MET A 190 4.34 -11.62 -3.88
N ASP A 191 4.90 -10.64 -3.19
CA ASP A 191 5.80 -10.90 -2.07
C ASP A 191 5.08 -10.83 -0.74
N ILE A 192 5.54 -11.62 0.23
CA ILE A 192 5.10 -11.54 1.62
C ILE A 192 6.31 -11.60 2.54
N TYR A 193 6.27 -10.78 3.59
CA TYR A 193 7.26 -10.80 4.67
C TYR A 193 6.60 -10.62 6.05
N SER A 194 7.20 -11.28 7.04
CA SER A 194 6.94 -11.10 8.46
C SER A 194 8.24 -11.29 9.25
N PRO A 195 8.49 -10.52 10.32
CA PRO A 195 9.55 -10.83 11.27
C PRO A 195 9.27 -12.11 12.08
N ASP A 196 8.05 -12.66 12.04
CA ASP A 196 7.75 -13.97 12.64
C ASP A 196 8.24 -15.10 11.72
N SER A 197 9.39 -15.67 12.06
CA SER A 197 9.99 -16.76 11.29
C SER A 197 9.14 -18.04 11.28
N GLY A 198 8.36 -18.29 12.33
CA GLY A 198 7.50 -19.48 12.40
C GLY A 198 6.33 -19.36 11.44
N LEU A 199 5.71 -18.18 11.39
CA LEU A 199 4.71 -17.86 10.37
C LEU A 199 5.27 -17.99 8.96
N MET A 200 6.45 -17.40 8.69
CA MET A 200 7.05 -17.48 7.35
C MET A 200 7.39 -18.92 6.95
N GLN A 201 7.88 -19.76 7.88
CA GLN A 201 8.07 -21.19 7.62
C GLN A 201 6.75 -21.90 7.29
N ASN A 202 5.69 -21.64 8.07
CA ASN A 202 4.38 -22.25 7.82
C ASN A 202 3.85 -21.88 6.42
N LEU A 203 4.01 -20.61 6.01
CA LEU A 203 3.62 -20.17 4.66
C LEU A 203 4.46 -20.84 3.56
N PHE A 204 5.77 -20.98 3.79
CA PHE A 204 6.66 -21.67 2.86
C PHE A 204 6.23 -23.13 2.65
N ASP A 205 5.94 -23.85 3.75
CA ASP A 205 5.52 -25.25 3.72
C ASP A 205 4.13 -25.41 3.07
N GLN A 206 3.16 -24.60 3.51
CA GLN A 206 1.77 -24.68 3.08
C GLN A 206 1.58 -24.29 1.61
N PHE A 207 2.25 -23.23 1.16
CA PHE A 207 2.09 -22.66 -0.17
C PHE A 207 3.31 -22.93 -1.06
N ASN A 208 4.09 -23.98 -0.77
CA ASN A 208 5.31 -24.31 -1.51
C ASN A 208 5.09 -24.38 -3.03
N SER A 209 3.96 -24.97 -3.46
CA SER A 209 3.60 -25.10 -4.88
C SER A 209 3.25 -23.77 -5.56
N TYR A 210 3.08 -22.68 -4.82
CA TYR A 210 2.80 -21.33 -5.34
C TYR A 210 4.05 -20.46 -5.38
N LEU A 211 5.18 -20.92 -4.83
CA LEU A 211 6.42 -20.14 -4.82
C LEU A 211 6.99 -20.01 -6.23
N LEU A 212 7.54 -18.83 -6.54
CA LEU A 212 8.13 -18.54 -7.83
C LEU A 212 9.40 -19.36 -8.04
N ASP A 213 9.41 -20.16 -9.11
CA ASP A 213 10.53 -21.05 -9.44
C ASP A 213 11.84 -20.29 -9.70
N TYR A 214 11.77 -19.06 -10.23
CA TYR A 214 12.95 -18.23 -10.49
C TYR A 214 13.77 -17.95 -9.21
N ASP A 215 13.11 -17.70 -8.08
CA ASP A 215 13.76 -17.40 -6.79
C ASP A 215 13.67 -18.60 -5.82
N ARG A 216 13.35 -19.80 -6.31
CA ARG A 216 13.11 -20.99 -5.48
C ARG A 216 14.33 -21.41 -4.68
N ASP A 217 15.51 -21.46 -5.30
CA ASP A 217 16.76 -21.83 -4.61
C ASP A 217 17.08 -20.88 -3.44
N VAL A 218 16.72 -19.60 -3.58
CA VAL A 218 16.91 -18.59 -2.52
C VAL A 218 15.96 -18.87 -1.35
N MET A 219 14.68 -19.13 -1.63
CA MET A 219 13.70 -19.47 -0.60
C MET A 219 14.01 -20.82 0.06
N GLU A 220 14.39 -21.84 -0.71
CA GLU A 220 14.81 -23.14 -0.17
C GLU A 220 16.06 -23.03 0.70
N SER A 221 17.01 -22.15 0.37
CA SER A 221 18.16 -21.89 1.24
C SER A 221 17.75 -21.21 2.55
N ALA A 222 16.73 -20.35 2.53
CA ALA A 222 16.26 -19.60 3.69
C ALA A 222 15.34 -20.41 4.63
N PHE A 223 14.59 -21.38 4.10
CA PHE A 223 13.54 -22.14 4.80
C PHE A 223 13.71 -23.66 4.77
N GLY A 224 14.49 -24.20 3.83
CA GLY A 224 14.59 -25.64 3.51
C GLY A 224 15.67 -26.41 4.26
N ALA A 225 16.31 -25.82 5.28
CA ALA A 225 17.16 -26.57 6.20
C ALA A 225 16.32 -27.14 7.36
N LEU A 226 15.88 -28.39 7.21
CA LEU A 226 15.50 -29.28 8.32
C LEU A 226 16.69 -30.18 8.68
#